data_AF-A0A3R9TA17-F1
#
_entry.id   AF-A0A3R9TA17-F1
#
_cell.length_a   1.000
_cell.length_b   1.000
_cell.length_c   1.000
_cell.angle_alpha   90.00
_cell.angle_beta   90.00
_cell.angle_gamma   90.00
#
_symmetry.space_group_name_H-M   'P 1'
#
loop_
_entity.id
_entity.type
_entity.pdbx_description
1 polymer ?
#
loop_
_entity_poly.entity_id
_entity_poly.type
_entity_poly.pdbx_seq_one_letter_code
_entity_poly.pdbx_strand_id
1 'polypeptide(L)'
;PSKQIFNALNITPLDHVKVVILGQDPYHGPNQANGLSFSVQRGVALPPSLRNIFHELHTDLGVPISRHGDLTKWAEQGVLLLNSVLTVEAGQPTSHQKQGWEEFTDAVIDVLNEQREHIVFILWGAYAQRKGQRINREKHLVLTAAHPSPLAANRGGFFGCKVFSKTN
;
A
#
# COMPACT_ATOMS: atom_id res chain seq x y z
N PRO A 1 -4.92 -16.27 -1.40
CA PRO A 1 -4.45 -17.68 -1.23
C PRO A 1 -3.35 -17.75 -0.16
N SER A 2 -3.23 -18.84 0.61
CA SER A 2 -2.29 -18.94 1.74
C SER A 2 -0.83 -18.69 1.34
N LYS A 3 -0.40 -19.20 0.18
CA LYS A 3 0.96 -18.98 -0.36
C LYS A 3 1.29 -17.51 -0.69
N GLN A 4 0.28 -16.65 -0.76
CA GLN A 4 0.43 -15.23 -1.11
C GLN A 4 0.39 -14.32 0.12
N ILE A 5 0.25 -14.83 1.35
CA ILE A 5 0.17 -13.99 2.56
C ILE A 5 1.36 -13.04 2.68
N PHE A 6 2.57 -13.53 2.38
CA PHE A 6 3.82 -12.76 2.46
C PHE A 6 4.33 -12.29 1.10
N ASN A 7 3.46 -12.21 0.07
CA ASN A 7 3.90 -11.92 -1.30
C ASN A 7 4.65 -10.57 -1.42
N ALA A 8 4.20 -9.54 -0.68
CA ALA A 8 4.90 -8.25 -0.62
C ALA A 8 6.36 -8.38 -0.17
N LEU A 9 6.63 -9.20 0.86
CA LEU A 9 7.97 -9.43 1.40
C LEU A 9 8.81 -10.33 0.49
N ASN A 10 8.16 -11.29 -0.19
CA ASN A 10 8.85 -12.20 -1.11
C ASN A 10 9.34 -11.48 -2.37
N ILE A 11 8.55 -10.55 -2.91
CA ILE A 11 8.89 -9.81 -4.14
C ILE A 11 9.81 -8.63 -3.84
N THR A 12 9.63 -7.97 -2.70
CA THR A 12 10.42 -6.80 -2.29
C THR A 12 11.23 -7.14 -1.03
N PRO A 13 12.38 -7.83 -1.17
CA PRO A 13 13.22 -8.17 -0.02
C PRO A 13 13.76 -6.91 0.66
N LEU A 14 14.12 -7.07 1.94
CA LEU A 14 14.44 -5.98 2.86
C LEU A 14 15.44 -4.96 2.28
N ASP A 15 16.50 -5.43 1.61
CA ASP A 15 17.58 -4.66 0.99
C ASP A 15 17.21 -3.97 -0.33
N HIS A 16 16.13 -4.40 -0.97
CA HIS A 16 15.60 -3.81 -2.21
C HIS A 16 14.51 -2.77 -1.97
N VAL A 17 13.99 -2.63 -0.74
CA VAL A 17 12.95 -1.64 -0.43
C VAL A 17 13.46 -0.23 -0.65
N LYS A 18 12.70 0.55 -1.43
CA LYS A 18 12.90 2.00 -1.69
C LYS A 18 11.69 2.80 -1.25
N VAL A 19 10.49 2.26 -1.44
CA VAL A 19 9.21 2.90 -1.13
C VAL A 19 8.34 1.92 -0.35
N VAL A 20 7.58 2.40 0.61
CA VAL A 20 6.57 1.61 1.35
C VAL A 20 5.21 2.25 1.18
N ILE A 21 4.22 1.48 0.72
CA ILE A 21 2.82 1.91 0.63
C ILE A 21 1.98 1.05 1.58
N LEU A 22 1.42 1.68 2.61
CA LEU A 22 0.64 0.99 3.63
C LEU A 22 -0.84 0.93 3.27
N GLY A 23 -1.37 -0.30 3.18
CA GLY A 23 -2.81 -0.59 3.15
C GLY A 23 -3.34 -1.05 4.51
N GLN A 24 -4.66 -1.24 4.60
CA GLN A 24 -5.32 -1.68 5.84
C GLN A 24 -5.41 -3.21 5.91
N ASP A 25 -6.26 -3.80 5.09
CA ASP A 25 -6.51 -5.24 4.98
C ASP A 25 -6.67 -5.65 3.50
N PRO A 26 -6.56 -6.94 3.16
CA PRO A 26 -6.70 -7.40 1.79
C PRO A 26 -8.13 -7.23 1.27
N TYR A 27 -8.30 -7.21 -0.06
CA TYR A 27 -9.63 -7.33 -0.64
C TYR A 27 -10.29 -8.67 -0.26
N HIS A 28 -11.55 -8.60 0.16
CA HIS A 28 -12.32 -9.73 0.70
C HIS A 28 -13.17 -10.48 -0.36
N GLY A 29 -13.16 -10.03 -1.62
CA GLY A 29 -13.87 -10.70 -2.71
C GLY A 29 -13.04 -11.83 -3.34
N PRO A 30 -13.70 -12.80 -4.00
CA PRO A 30 -13.03 -13.93 -4.63
C PRO A 30 -12.04 -13.45 -5.70
N ASN A 31 -10.86 -14.06 -5.70
CA ASN A 31 -9.77 -13.80 -6.66
C ASN A 31 -9.24 -12.35 -6.70
N GLN A 32 -9.62 -11.49 -5.75
CA GLN A 32 -9.15 -10.10 -5.75
C GLN A 32 -7.73 -9.99 -5.19
N ALA A 33 -7.55 -10.31 -3.92
CA ALA A 33 -6.27 -10.12 -3.23
C ALA A 33 -5.18 -11.07 -3.76
N ASN A 34 -3.98 -10.50 -3.95
CA ASN A 34 -2.78 -11.21 -4.38
C ASN A 34 -1.60 -11.06 -3.41
N GLY A 35 -1.86 -10.61 -2.18
CA GLY A 35 -0.83 -10.41 -1.14
C GLY A 35 -0.08 -9.08 -1.21
N LEU A 36 -0.53 -8.14 -2.04
CA LEU A 36 0.01 -6.79 -2.17
C LEU A 36 -1.08 -5.77 -1.84
N SER A 37 -0.76 -4.73 -1.06
CA SER A 37 -1.71 -3.65 -0.75
C SER A 37 -2.21 -2.98 -2.04
N PHE A 38 -3.52 -2.68 -2.09
CA PHE A 38 -4.25 -2.09 -3.23
C PHE A 38 -4.24 -2.87 -4.56
N SER A 39 -3.37 -3.86 -4.74
CA SER A 39 -3.29 -4.66 -5.96
C SER A 39 -4.43 -5.67 -6.05
N VAL A 40 -4.86 -5.95 -7.28
CA VAL A 40 -5.76 -7.08 -7.58
C VAL A 40 -5.21 -7.97 -8.69
N GLN A 41 -5.66 -9.22 -8.76
CA GLN A 41 -5.31 -10.13 -9.85
C GLN A 41 -5.74 -9.58 -11.22
N ARG A 42 -5.03 -9.96 -12.28
CA ARG A 42 -5.42 -9.65 -13.66
C ARG A 42 -6.79 -10.26 -13.99
N GLY A 43 -7.59 -9.54 -14.77
CA GLY A 43 -8.97 -9.94 -15.10
C GLY A 43 -10.00 -9.54 -14.05
N VAL A 44 -9.58 -9.09 -12.86
CA VAL A 44 -10.47 -8.50 -11.85
C VAL A 44 -10.72 -7.03 -12.19
N ALA A 45 -11.98 -6.60 -12.06
CA ALA A 45 -12.35 -5.20 -12.22
C ALA A 45 -11.60 -4.32 -11.22
N LEU A 46 -11.14 -3.15 -11.66
CA LEU A 46 -10.38 -2.23 -10.82
C LEU A 46 -11.23 -1.77 -9.62
N PRO A 47 -10.78 -2.02 -8.37
CA PRO A 47 -11.45 -1.50 -7.20
C PRO A 47 -11.47 0.04 -7.23
N PRO A 48 -12.49 0.69 -6.63
CA PRO A 48 -12.62 2.15 -6.66
C PRO A 48 -11.37 2.90 -6.17
N SER A 49 -10.76 2.47 -5.07
CA SER A 49 -9.52 3.07 -4.56
C SER A 49 -8.38 2.96 -5.57
N LEU A 50 -8.22 1.81 -6.23
CA LEU A 50 -7.14 1.61 -7.21
C LEU A 50 -7.35 2.44 -8.48
N ARG A 51 -8.60 2.64 -8.91
CA ARG A 51 -8.92 3.59 -10.00
C ARG A 51 -8.48 5.00 -9.66
N ASN A 52 -8.71 5.44 -8.42
CA ASN A 52 -8.28 6.75 -7.96
C ASN A 52 -6.75 6.85 -7.89
N ILE A 53 -6.06 5.81 -7.42
CA ILE A 53 -4.59 5.73 -7.44
C ILE A 53 -4.05 5.89 -8.87
N PHE A 54 -4.62 5.20 -9.86
CA PHE A 54 -4.21 5.36 -11.25
C PHE A 54 -4.57 6.72 -11.85
N HIS A 55 -5.69 7.31 -11.45
CA HIS A 55 -6.04 8.67 -11.86
C HIS A 55 -4.99 9.67 -11.34
N GLU A 56 -4.65 9.60 -10.05
CA GLU A 56 -3.62 10.47 -9.47
C GLU A 56 -2.27 10.26 -10.15
N LEU A 57 -1.87 9.00 -10.38
CA LEU A 57 -0.63 8.67 -11.08
C LEU A 57 -0.57 9.28 -12.49
N HIS A 58 -1.69 9.21 -13.22
CA HIS A 58 -1.80 9.79 -14.54
C HIS A 58 -1.72 11.31 -14.49
N THR A 59 -2.42 11.96 -13.56
CA THR A 59 -2.39 13.43 -13.44
C THR A 59 -1.06 13.96 -12.91
N ASP A 60 -0.34 13.18 -12.12
CA ASP A 60 0.94 13.55 -11.52
C ASP A 60 2.11 13.38 -12.49
N LEU A 61 2.21 12.22 -13.15
CA LEU A 61 3.36 11.83 -13.96
C LEU A 61 3.04 11.61 -15.46
N GLY A 62 1.79 11.76 -15.89
CA GLY A 62 1.38 11.48 -17.27
C GLY A 62 1.38 9.99 -17.65
N VAL A 63 1.59 9.08 -16.69
CA VAL A 63 1.62 7.64 -16.93
C VAL A 63 0.25 7.16 -17.42
N PRO A 64 0.15 6.41 -18.54
CA PRO A 64 -1.12 5.89 -19.01
C PRO A 64 -1.80 5.00 -17.97
N ILE A 65 -3.12 5.18 -17.80
CA ILE A 65 -3.91 4.37 -16.88
C ILE A 65 -3.88 2.89 -17.30
N SER A 66 -3.46 2.02 -16.38
CA SER A 66 -3.40 0.57 -16.62
C SER A 66 -4.79 -0.03 -16.84
N ARG A 67 -4.87 -1.02 -17.73
CA ARG A 67 -6.08 -1.81 -17.97
C ARG A 67 -6.30 -2.93 -16.96
N HIS A 68 -5.33 -3.18 -16.07
CA HIS A 68 -5.41 -4.18 -15.00
C HIS A 68 -4.90 -3.62 -13.68
N GLY A 69 -5.33 -4.24 -12.56
CA GLY A 69 -5.01 -3.78 -11.21
C GLY A 69 -3.84 -4.47 -10.54
N ASP A 70 -3.11 -5.32 -11.27
CA ASP A 70 -1.92 -6.00 -10.78
C ASP A 70 -0.72 -5.05 -10.70
N LEU A 71 -0.25 -4.80 -9.47
CA LEU A 71 0.86 -3.90 -9.12
C LEU A 71 2.18 -4.64 -8.89
N THR A 72 2.31 -5.91 -9.29
CA THR A 72 3.55 -6.70 -9.12
C THR A 72 4.78 -5.98 -9.66
N LYS A 73 4.65 -5.25 -10.79
CA LYS A 73 5.75 -4.46 -11.38
C LYS A 73 6.27 -3.34 -10.47
N TRP A 74 5.46 -2.80 -9.56
CA TRP A 74 5.92 -1.81 -8.59
C TRP A 74 6.74 -2.51 -7.50
N ALA A 75 6.25 -3.66 -7.01
CA ALA A 75 6.96 -4.46 -6.02
C ALA A 75 8.34 -4.92 -6.50
N GLU A 76 8.45 -5.37 -7.76
CA GLU A 76 9.71 -5.74 -8.41
C GLU A 76 10.71 -4.57 -8.50
N GLN A 77 10.24 -3.32 -8.47
CA GLN A 77 11.09 -2.11 -8.53
C GLN A 77 11.50 -1.57 -7.16
N GLY A 78 11.11 -2.22 -6.07
CA GLY A 78 11.42 -1.80 -4.70
C GLY A 78 10.27 -1.14 -3.94
N VAL A 79 9.03 -1.21 -4.45
CA VAL A 79 7.85 -0.67 -3.75
C VAL A 79 7.21 -1.75 -2.89
N LEU A 80 7.46 -1.72 -1.58
CA LEU A 80 6.84 -2.63 -0.63
C LEU A 80 5.35 -2.29 -0.43
N LEU A 81 4.48 -3.12 -1.00
CA LEU A 81 3.01 -2.99 -0.93
C LEU A 81 2.44 -3.77 0.27
N LEU A 82 2.60 -3.22 1.48
CA LEU A 82 2.27 -3.91 2.73
C LEU A 82 0.89 -3.52 3.27
N ASN A 83 0.03 -4.49 3.59
CA ASN A 83 -1.15 -4.25 4.42
C ASN A 83 -0.80 -4.40 5.90
N SER A 84 -1.47 -3.67 6.79
CA SER A 84 -1.30 -3.86 8.24
C SER A 84 -1.91 -5.16 8.76
N VAL A 85 -2.95 -5.66 8.09
CA VAL A 85 -3.54 -6.98 8.32
C VAL A 85 -3.35 -7.80 7.05
N LEU A 86 -2.80 -9.01 7.15
CA LEU A 86 -2.39 -9.79 5.96
C LEU A 86 -3.44 -10.80 5.47
N THR A 87 -4.52 -11.00 6.23
CA THR A 87 -5.61 -11.91 5.85
C THR A 87 -6.96 -11.29 6.20
N VAL A 88 -8.01 -11.76 5.53
CA VAL A 88 -9.39 -11.35 5.76
C VAL A 88 -10.30 -12.52 5.41
N GLU A 89 -11.44 -12.62 6.07
CA GLU A 89 -12.47 -13.59 5.75
C GLU A 89 -13.27 -13.10 4.53
N ALA A 90 -13.69 -14.05 3.68
CA ALA A 90 -14.41 -13.72 2.46
C ALA A 90 -15.70 -12.96 2.76
N GLY A 91 -15.89 -11.80 2.13
CA GLY A 91 -17.07 -10.95 2.34
C GLY A 91 -17.12 -10.20 3.68
N GLN A 92 -16.14 -10.38 4.57
CA GLN A 92 -16.13 -9.79 5.91
C GLN A 92 -14.93 -8.84 6.06
N PRO A 93 -15.03 -7.57 5.61
CA PRO A 93 -13.94 -6.61 5.73
C PRO A 93 -13.51 -6.47 7.19
N THR A 94 -12.20 -6.31 7.43
CA THR A 94 -11.60 -6.16 8.77
C THR A 94 -11.79 -7.34 9.73
N SER A 95 -12.25 -8.52 9.29
CA SER A 95 -12.55 -9.66 10.19
C SER A 95 -11.36 -10.16 11.00
N HIS A 96 -10.14 -10.02 10.49
CA HIS A 96 -8.91 -10.43 11.17
C HIS A 96 -8.14 -9.27 11.81
N GLN A 97 -8.78 -8.11 11.98
CA GLN A 97 -8.19 -6.99 12.71
C GLN A 97 -7.99 -7.36 14.19
N LYS A 98 -6.90 -6.89 14.80
CA LYS A 98 -6.51 -7.16 16.20
C LYS A 98 -6.28 -8.64 16.50
N GLN A 99 -5.91 -9.44 15.49
CA GLN A 99 -5.55 -10.85 15.64
C GLN A 99 -4.03 -11.11 15.55
N GLY A 100 -3.22 -10.07 15.75
CA GLY A 100 -1.75 -10.15 15.81
C GLY A 100 -1.01 -9.77 14.52
N TRP A 101 -1.73 -9.59 13.40
CA TRP A 101 -1.08 -9.12 12.15
C TRP A 101 -0.50 -7.72 12.28
N GLU A 102 -1.15 -6.85 13.04
CA GLU A 102 -0.67 -5.49 13.26
C GLU A 102 0.68 -5.46 13.95
N GLU A 103 0.90 -6.34 14.94
CA GLU A 103 2.17 -6.50 15.66
C GLU A 103 3.27 -6.98 14.72
N PHE A 104 2.98 -8.00 13.91
CA PHE A 104 3.93 -8.50 12.91
C PHE A 104 4.31 -7.40 11.91
N THR A 105 3.34 -6.69 11.36
CA THR A 105 3.60 -5.65 10.35
C THR A 105 4.18 -4.37 10.96
N ASP A 106 3.96 -4.12 12.25
CA ASP A 106 4.68 -3.10 13.01
C ASP A 106 6.17 -3.45 13.12
N ALA A 107 6.50 -4.70 13.46
CA ALA A 107 7.88 -5.17 13.51
C ALA A 107 8.57 -5.07 12.13
N VAL A 108 7.86 -5.33 11.02
CA VAL A 108 8.40 -5.11 9.67
C VAL A 108 8.78 -3.64 9.45
N ILE A 109 7.94 -2.69 9.88
CA ILE A 109 8.23 -1.25 9.78
C ILE A 109 9.41 -0.88 10.67
N ASP A 110 9.49 -1.41 11.89
CA ASP A 110 10.59 -1.15 12.81
C ASP A 110 11.93 -1.64 12.23
N VAL A 111 11.97 -2.84 11.65
CA VAL A 111 13.16 -3.37 10.97
C VAL A 111 13.58 -2.47 9.80
N LEU A 112 12.64 -1.98 9.00
CA LEU A 112 12.94 -1.03 7.92
C LEU A 112 13.51 0.28 8.46
N ASN A 113 12.93 0.79 9.55
CA ASN A 113 13.31 2.03 10.21
C ASN A 113 14.73 1.94 10.81
N GLU A 114 15.10 0.76 11.33
CA GLU A 114 16.40 0.50 11.93
C GLU A 114 17.47 0.23 10.87
N GLN A 115 17.20 -0.68 9.93
CA GLN A 115 18.23 -1.29 9.08
C GLN A 115 18.37 -0.64 7.70
N ARG A 116 17.44 0.22 7.29
CA ARG A 116 17.49 0.94 6.00
C ARG A 116 17.53 2.44 6.24
N GLU A 117 17.81 3.17 5.16
CA GLU A 117 17.88 4.63 5.13
C GLU A 117 17.25 5.13 3.83
N HIS A 118 16.80 6.37 3.80
CA HIS A 118 16.25 7.04 2.61
C HIS A 118 15.03 6.37 1.97
N ILE A 119 14.35 5.47 2.71
CA ILE A 119 13.05 4.94 2.30
C ILE A 119 12.00 6.06 2.26
N VAL A 120 11.16 6.04 1.22
CA VAL A 120 9.95 6.87 1.14
C VAL A 120 8.74 6.09 1.63
N PHE A 121 8.08 6.56 2.69
CA PHE A 121 6.84 6.00 3.20
C PHE A 121 5.65 6.82 2.72
N ILE A 122 4.71 6.18 2.02
CA ILE A 122 3.48 6.79 1.54
C ILE A 122 2.32 6.32 2.42
N LEU A 123 1.74 7.25 3.16
CA LEU A 123 0.72 6.99 4.18
C LEU A 123 -0.61 7.64 3.80
N TRP A 124 -1.49 6.84 3.19
CA TRP A 124 -2.81 7.29 2.77
C TRP A 124 -3.87 7.03 3.85
N GLY A 125 -4.47 8.12 4.34
CA GLY A 125 -5.52 8.07 5.35
C GLY A 125 -5.03 7.87 6.78
N ALA A 126 -5.94 8.12 7.73
CA ALA A 126 -5.61 8.20 9.15
C ALA A 126 -5.02 6.90 9.73
N TYR A 127 -5.41 5.73 9.22
CA TYR A 127 -4.91 4.46 9.71
C TYR A 127 -3.43 4.26 9.38
N ALA A 128 -3.04 4.44 8.10
CA ALA A 128 -1.63 4.39 7.69
C ALA A 128 -0.80 5.49 8.39
N GLN A 129 -1.35 6.69 8.53
CA GLN A 129 -0.68 7.81 9.21
C GLN A 129 -0.40 7.51 10.69
N ARG A 130 -1.34 6.88 11.41
CA ARG A 130 -1.11 6.44 12.80
C ARG A 130 -0.01 5.39 12.88
N LYS A 131 -0.05 4.36 12.03
CA LYS A 131 0.99 3.32 12.00
C LYS A 131 2.38 3.89 11.70
N GLY A 132 2.44 4.90 10.82
CA GLY A 132 3.67 5.58 10.47
C GLY A 132 4.19 6.62 11.48
N GLN A 133 3.55 6.81 12.64
CA GLN A 133 4.07 7.71 13.69
C GLN A 133 5.42 7.26 14.25
N ARG A 134 5.73 5.95 14.17
CA ARG A 134 6.98 5.35 14.62
C ARG A 134 8.16 5.51 13.66
N ILE A 135 7.93 5.99 12.45
CA ILE A 135 8.97 6.14 11.42
C ILE A 135 9.89 7.31 11.78
N ASN A 136 11.20 7.09 11.75
CA ASN A 136 12.19 8.13 11.93
C ASN A 136 12.24 9.03 10.69
N ARG A 137 11.68 10.24 10.82
CA ARG A 137 11.60 11.24 9.75
C ARG A 137 12.92 11.95 9.43
N GLU A 138 13.94 11.78 10.26
CA GLU A 138 15.29 12.26 9.97
C GLU A 138 16.01 11.31 9.00
N LYS A 139 15.71 10.00 9.08
CA LYS A 139 16.26 8.96 8.18
C LYS A 139 15.44 8.75 6.92
N HIS A 140 14.13 8.99 6.98
CA HIS A 140 13.16 8.59 5.96
C HIS A 140 12.24 9.73 5.56
N LEU A 141 11.79 9.72 4.31
CA LEU A 141 10.77 10.64 3.83
C LEU A 141 9.38 10.05 4.12
N VAL A 142 8.50 10.84 4.74
CA VAL A 142 7.11 10.45 4.97
C VAL A 142 6.18 11.36 4.20
N LEU A 143 5.53 10.82 3.18
CA LEU A 143 4.51 11.49 2.37
C LEU A 143 3.11 11.05 2.84
N THR A 144 2.25 12.02 3.10
CA THR A 144 0.88 11.75 3.58
C THR A 144 -0.15 12.35 2.62
N ALA A 145 -1.29 11.67 2.51
CA ALA A 145 -2.47 12.19 1.80
C ALA A 145 -3.74 11.60 2.43
N ALA A 146 -4.92 12.08 2.00
CA ALA A 146 -6.18 11.42 2.31
C ALA A 146 -6.20 10.00 1.72
N HIS A 147 -7.14 9.16 2.16
CA HIS A 147 -7.25 7.79 1.63
C HIS A 147 -7.78 7.83 0.17
N PRO A 148 -7.32 6.95 -0.74
CA PRO A 148 -7.79 6.90 -2.14
C PRO A 148 -9.23 6.43 -2.32
N SER A 149 -9.91 5.93 -1.28
CA SER A 149 -11.31 5.49 -1.41
C SER A 149 -12.20 6.65 -1.83
N PRO A 150 -13.26 6.41 -2.63
CA PRO A 150 -14.15 7.48 -3.11
C PRO A 150 -14.68 8.39 -2.00
N LEU A 151 -15.02 7.81 -0.84
CA LEU A 151 -15.51 8.56 0.32
C LEU A 151 -14.51 9.62 0.81
N ALA A 152 -13.22 9.29 0.84
CA ALA A 152 -12.18 10.19 1.33
C ALA A 152 -11.65 11.09 0.21
N ALA A 153 -11.38 10.53 -0.97
CA ALA A 153 -10.85 11.28 -2.11
C ALA A 153 -11.78 12.42 -2.55
N ASN A 154 -13.11 12.18 -2.56
CA ASN A 154 -14.09 13.21 -2.91
C ASN A 154 -14.24 14.32 -1.86
N ARG A 155 -13.77 14.09 -0.62
CA ARG A 155 -13.68 15.12 0.43
C ARG A 155 -12.40 15.96 0.32
N GLY A 156 -11.52 15.65 -0.62
CA GLY A 156 -10.27 16.35 -0.87
C GLY A 156 -9.06 15.72 -0.17
N GLY A 157 -7.86 16.10 -0.64
CA GLY A 157 -6.58 15.73 -0.04
C GLY A 157 -5.93 14.45 -0.57
N PHE A 158 -6.56 13.72 -1.49
CA PHE A 158 -5.90 12.66 -2.25
C PHE A 158 -5.54 13.11 -3.67
N PHE A 159 -6.51 13.64 -4.43
CA PHE A 159 -6.24 14.15 -5.77
C PHE A 159 -5.37 15.42 -5.73
N GLY A 160 -4.36 15.48 -6.60
CA GLY A 160 -3.37 16.55 -6.67
C GLY A 160 -2.32 16.49 -5.55
N CYS A 161 -2.25 15.41 -4.77
CA CYS A 161 -1.24 15.26 -3.73
C CYS A 161 0.17 15.09 -4.30
N LYS A 162 0.29 14.66 -5.56
CA LYS A 162 1.53 14.48 -6.31
C LYS A 162 2.53 13.57 -5.61
N VAL A 163 2.03 12.53 -4.96
CA VAL A 163 2.86 11.63 -4.14
C VAL A 163 3.86 10.86 -4.99
N PHE A 164 3.57 10.58 -6.26
CA PHE A 164 4.46 9.78 -7.11
C PHE A 164 5.66 10.62 -7.59
N SER A 165 5.44 11.85 -8.05
CA SER A 165 6.53 12.76 -8.43
C SER A 165 7.38 13.19 -7.24
N LYS A 166 6.79 13.37 -6.06
CA LYS A 166 7.55 13.64 -4.81
C LYS A 166 8.36 12.45 -4.31
N THR A 167 8.03 11.23 -4.76
CA THR A 167 8.75 10.01 -4.38
C THR A 167 10.00 9.79 -5.23
N ASN A 168 9.99 10.24 -6.49
CA ASN A 168 11.13 10.15 -7.40
C ASN A 168 12.18 11.22 -7.12
#